data_AF-A0A4V1L1C2-F1
#
_entry.id   AF-A0A4V1L1C2-F1
#
_cell.length_a   1.000
_cell.length_b   1.000
_cell.length_c   1.000
_cell.angle_alpha   90.00
_cell.angle_beta   90.00
_cell.angle_gamma   90.00
#
_symmetry.space_group_name_H-M   'P 1'
#
loop_
_entity.id
_entity.type
_entity.pdbx_description
1 polymer ?
#
loop_
_entity_poly.entity_id
_entity_poly.type
_entity_poly.pdbx_seq_one_letter_code
_entity_poly.pdbx_strand_id
1 'polypeptide(L)'
;MLTDEHFFRLQRTTACASDQLPLQASAESLRGFNEEAHEAIDAMAAVVADAQAGLNWVRVEPLALEELREVLDSIVNNGKRAADIVLRLRGFAKEVHKPGGVADH
;
A
#
# COMPACT_ATOMS: atom_id res chain seq x y z
N MET A 1 -48.14 -0.03 -29.17
CA MET A 1 -47.69 0.27 -27.80
C MET A 1 -46.91 -0.93 -27.26
N LEU A 2 -45.59 -0.99 -27.46
CA LEU A 2 -44.70 -1.91 -26.72
C LEU A 2 -43.20 -1.60 -26.92
N THR A 3 -42.77 -0.33 -26.89
CA THR A 3 -41.33 -0.01 -27.01
C THR A 3 -41.00 1.30 -26.28
N ASP A 4 -41.22 1.33 -24.97
CA ASP A 4 -40.70 2.41 -24.11
C ASP A 4 -40.11 1.89 -22.80
N GLU A 5 -40.54 0.72 -22.30
CA GLU A 5 -40.05 0.18 -21.02
C GLU A 5 -38.60 -0.34 -21.08
N HIS A 6 -38.13 -0.80 -22.25
CA HIS A 6 -36.78 -1.34 -22.40
C HIS A 6 -35.70 -0.26 -22.47
N PHE A 7 -36.02 0.93 -22.99
CA PHE A 7 -35.08 2.03 -23.10
C PHE A 7 -34.83 2.68 -21.72
N PHE A 8 -35.89 2.83 -20.92
CA PHE A 8 -35.79 3.39 -19.58
C PHE A 8 -35.09 2.44 -18.58
N ARG A 9 -35.23 1.11 -18.75
CA ARG A 9 -34.48 0.14 -17.94
C ARG A 9 -32.98 0.17 -18.23
N LEU A 10 -32.58 0.33 -19.49
CA LEU A 10 -31.16 0.34 -19.85
C LEU A 10 -30.45 1.60 -19.34
N GLN A 11 -31.09 2.77 -19.41
CA GLN A 11 -30.50 4.01 -18.89
C GLN A 11 -30.37 4.03 -17.36
N ARG A 12 -31.32 3.40 -16.63
CA ARG A 12 -31.26 3.33 -15.16
C ARG A 12 -30.15 2.37 -14.68
N THR A 13 -29.83 1.33 -15.46
CA THR A 13 -28.68 0.45 -15.20
C THR A 13 -27.33 1.11 -15.51
N THR A 14 -27.25 1.97 -16.53
CA THR A 14 -25.99 2.66 -16.88
C THR A 14 -25.70 3.87 -16.01
N ALA A 15 -26.72 4.54 -15.46
CA ALA A 15 -26.56 5.66 -14.54
C ALA A 15 -25.97 5.22 -13.19
N CYS A 16 -26.43 4.10 -12.62
CA CYS A 16 -25.84 3.53 -11.40
C CYS A 16 -24.38 3.08 -11.65
N ALA A 17 -24.13 2.47 -12.82
CA ALA A 17 -22.80 1.97 -13.18
C ALA A 17 -21.76 3.08 -13.43
N SER A 18 -22.11 4.19 -14.09
CA SER A 18 -21.14 5.27 -14.38
C SER A 18 -20.68 6.03 -13.14
N ASP A 19 -21.55 6.16 -12.13
CA ASP A 19 -21.19 6.83 -10.86
C ASP A 19 -20.52 5.86 -9.86
N GLN A 20 -20.73 4.56 -10.00
CA GLN A 20 -20.11 3.52 -9.15
C GLN A 20 -18.66 3.20 -9.54
N LEU A 21 -18.32 3.21 -10.82
CA LEU A 21 -16.95 2.90 -11.27
C LEU A 21 -15.88 3.85 -10.67
N PRO A 22 -16.08 5.18 -10.61
CA PRO A 22 -15.13 6.10 -9.98
C PRO A 22 -15.01 5.91 -8.46
N LEU A 23 -16.13 5.68 -7.76
CA LEU A 23 -16.15 5.46 -6.32
C LEU A 23 -15.48 4.14 -5.94
N GLN A 24 -15.72 3.09 -6.72
CA GLN A 24 -15.09 1.79 -6.54
C GLN A 24 -13.57 1.86 -6.80
N ALA A 25 -13.14 2.53 -7.87
CA ALA A 25 -11.72 2.74 -8.15
C ALA A 25 -11.01 3.53 -7.03
N SER A 26 -11.68 4.55 -6.46
CA SER A 26 -11.16 5.29 -5.30
C SER A 26 -11.06 4.42 -4.05
N ALA A 27 -12.04 3.56 -3.80
CA ALA A 27 -12.03 2.64 -2.65
C ALA A 27 -10.94 1.57 -2.78
N GLU A 28 -10.74 1.03 -3.98
CA GLU A 28 -9.67 0.08 -4.29
C GLU A 28 -8.28 0.72 -4.15
N SER A 29 -8.12 1.98 -4.59
CA SER A 29 -6.88 2.74 -4.39
C SER A 29 -6.57 2.97 -2.91
N LEU A 30 -7.56 3.40 -2.11
CA LEU A 30 -7.38 3.58 -0.66
C LEU A 30 -7.11 2.25 0.06
N ARG A 31 -7.72 1.16 -0.39
CA ARG A 31 -7.44 -0.18 0.14
C ARG A 31 -5.99 -0.56 -0.11
N GLY A 32 -5.51 -0.44 -1.35
CA GLY A 32 -4.12 -0.72 -1.71
C GLY A 32 -3.13 0.15 -0.92
N PHE A 33 -3.44 1.44 -0.75
CA PHE A 33 -2.66 2.33 0.11
C PHE A 33 -2.60 1.83 1.56
N ASN A 34 -3.73 1.45 2.15
CA ASN A 34 -3.78 1.00 3.53
C ASN A 34 -3.05 -0.34 3.73
N GLU A 35 -3.12 -1.24 2.75
CA GLU A 35 -2.38 -2.51 2.75
C GLU A 35 -0.86 -2.26 2.72
N GLU A 36 -0.38 -1.40 1.81
CA GLU A 36 1.03 -1.01 1.76
C GLU A 36 1.47 -0.29 3.04
N ALA A 37 0.63 0.60 3.60
CA ALA A 37 0.97 1.31 4.83
C ALA A 37 1.17 0.34 6.02
N HIS A 38 0.29 -0.66 6.16
CA HIS A 38 0.48 -1.71 7.16
C HIS A 38 1.76 -2.51 6.92
N GLU A 39 2.04 -2.88 5.66
CA GLU A 39 3.25 -3.61 5.30
C GLU A 39 4.54 -2.87 5.68
N ALA A 40 4.57 -1.53 5.50
CA ALA A 40 5.71 -0.70 5.89
C ALA A 40 5.91 -0.69 7.41
N ILE A 41 4.81 -0.58 8.17
CA ILE A 41 4.84 -0.62 9.64
C ILE A 41 5.37 -1.98 10.11
N ASP A 42 4.90 -3.08 9.52
CA ASP A 42 5.35 -4.43 9.85
C ASP A 42 6.84 -4.63 9.55
N ALA A 43 7.30 -4.17 8.38
CA ALA A 43 8.72 -4.23 8.02
C ALA A 43 9.60 -3.43 9.00
N MET A 44 9.16 -2.23 9.40
CA MET A 44 9.87 -1.43 10.40
C MET A 44 9.86 -2.09 11.79
N ALA A 45 8.74 -2.67 12.21
CA ALA A 45 8.64 -3.40 13.47
C ALA A 45 9.62 -4.58 13.50
N ALA A 46 9.77 -5.31 12.39
CA ALA A 46 10.76 -6.37 12.25
C ALA A 46 12.19 -5.84 12.40
N VAL A 47 12.55 -4.72 11.75
CA VAL A 47 13.87 -4.07 11.94
C VAL A 47 14.16 -3.78 13.41
N VAL A 48 13.19 -3.23 14.15
CA VAL A 48 13.37 -2.90 15.57
C VAL A 48 13.54 -4.16 16.41
N ALA A 49 12.74 -5.21 16.15
CA ALA A 49 12.84 -6.49 16.86
C ALA A 49 14.21 -7.16 16.63
N ASP A 50 14.67 -7.19 15.39
CA ASP A 50 15.97 -7.77 15.02
C ASP A 50 17.14 -6.99 15.61
N ALA A 51 17.05 -5.65 15.63
CA ALA A 51 18.05 -4.81 16.27
C ALA A 51 18.14 -5.08 17.79
N GLN A 52 16.98 -5.26 18.44
CA GLN A 52 16.92 -5.59 19.85
C GLN A 52 17.49 -6.98 20.14
N ALA A 53 17.26 -7.96 19.25
CA ALA A 53 17.87 -9.28 19.32
C ALA A 53 19.40 -9.21 19.16
N GLY A 54 19.89 -8.46 18.17
CA GLY A 54 21.33 -8.23 17.97
C GLY A 54 22.02 -7.61 19.19
N LEU A 55 21.38 -6.64 19.85
CA LEU A 55 21.88 -6.07 21.10
C LEU A 55 21.99 -7.10 22.24
N ASN A 56 21.13 -8.13 22.24
CA ASN A 56 21.22 -9.23 23.20
C ASN A 56 22.36 -10.18 22.85
N TRP A 57 22.55 -10.51 21.57
CA TRP A 57 23.60 -11.43 21.12
C TRP A 57 25.01 -10.90 21.38
N VAL A 58 25.23 -9.59 21.25
CA VAL A 58 26.52 -8.96 21.57
C VAL A 58 26.88 -9.05 23.08
N ARG A 59 25.91 -9.36 23.95
CA ARG A 59 26.12 -9.48 25.40
C ARG A 59 26.39 -10.92 25.87
N VAL A 60 26.26 -11.92 24.99
CA VAL A 60 26.49 -13.32 25.31
C VAL A 60 27.97 -13.67 25.14
N GLU A 61 28.52 -14.49 26.04
CA GLU A 61 29.89 -15.03 25.94
C GLU A 61 29.83 -16.57 25.83
N PRO A 62 30.38 -17.18 24.77
CA PRO A 62 31.01 -16.54 23.62
C PRO A 62 30.01 -15.79 22.73
N LEU A 63 30.50 -14.78 22.01
CA LEU A 63 29.70 -13.98 21.08
C LEU A 63 29.01 -14.88 20.03
N ALA A 64 27.68 -14.76 19.96
CA ALA A 64 26.83 -15.47 19.00
C ALA A 64 26.93 -14.82 17.59
N LEU A 65 28.04 -15.06 16.89
CA LEU A 65 28.37 -14.41 15.62
C LEU A 65 27.41 -14.75 14.47
N GLU A 66 26.92 -16.00 14.41
CA GLU A 66 26.01 -16.42 13.34
C GLU A 66 24.65 -15.76 13.51
N GLU A 67 24.09 -15.81 14.72
CA GLU A 67 22.83 -15.17 15.08
C GLU A 67 22.91 -13.65 14.90
N LEU A 68 24.05 -13.03 15.24
CA LEU A 68 24.29 -11.62 15.00
C LEU A 68 24.31 -11.29 13.50
N ARG A 69 24.87 -12.17 12.66
CA ARG A 69 24.86 -12.00 11.21
C ARG A 69 23.45 -12.10 10.64
N GLU A 70 22.69 -13.10 11.07
CA GLU A 70 21.31 -13.31 10.62
C GLU A 70 20.41 -12.10 10.93
N VAL A 71 20.48 -11.57 12.16
CA VAL A 71 19.67 -10.38 12.53
C VAL A 71 20.10 -9.14 11.74
N LEU A 72 21.39 -8.97 11.45
CA LEU A 72 21.87 -7.85 10.63
C LEU A 72 21.40 -7.97 9.17
N ASP A 73 21.44 -9.17 8.59
CA ASP A 73 20.92 -9.42 7.24
C ASP A 73 19.40 -9.17 7.19
N SER A 74 18.66 -9.59 8.21
CA SER A 74 17.23 -9.33 8.34
C SER A 74 16.92 -7.83 8.44
N ILE A 75 17.66 -7.06 9.24
CA ILE A 75 17.54 -5.59 9.33
C ILE A 75 17.72 -4.94 7.96
N VAL A 76 18.76 -5.33 7.21
CA VAL A 76 19.02 -4.77 5.88
C VAL A 76 17.88 -5.07 4.92
N ASN A 77 17.36 -6.30 4.92
CA ASN A 77 16.29 -6.71 4.03
C ASN A 77 14.96 -6.01 4.35
N ASN A 78 14.58 -5.97 5.63
CA ASN A 78 13.37 -5.29 6.07
C ASN A 78 13.45 -3.77 5.87
N GLY A 79 14.63 -3.16 6.08
CA GLY A 79 14.86 -1.74 5.79
C GLY A 79 14.70 -1.39 4.31
N LYS A 80 15.26 -2.22 3.41
CA LYS A 80 15.06 -2.05 1.95
C LYS A 80 13.59 -2.21 1.57
N ARG A 81 12.92 -3.24 2.09
CA ARG A 81 11.50 -3.48 1.83
C ARG A 81 10.64 -2.30 2.29
N ALA A 82 10.88 -1.77 3.49
CA ALA A 82 10.18 -0.59 3.99
C ALA A 82 10.39 0.62 3.07
N ALA A 83 11.62 0.87 2.59
CA ALA A 83 11.90 1.95 1.66
C ALA A 83 11.14 1.80 0.33
N ASP A 84 11.11 0.60 -0.24
CA ASP A 84 10.38 0.31 -1.47
C ASP A 84 8.87 0.56 -1.31
N ILE A 85 8.29 0.12 -0.18
CA ILE A 85 6.87 0.36 0.14
C ILE A 85 6.58 1.86 0.25
N VAL A 86 7.42 2.62 0.96
CA VAL A 86 7.27 4.07 1.10
C VAL A 86 7.31 4.79 -0.26
N LEU A 87 8.17 4.33 -1.18
CA LEU A 87 8.21 4.88 -2.54
C LEU A 87 6.92 4.62 -3.31
N ARG A 88 6.31 3.44 -3.15
CA ARG A 88 5.00 3.11 -3.75
C ARG A 88 3.88 3.94 -3.16
N LEU A 89 3.80 4.05 -1.83
CA LEU A 89 2.85 4.93 -1.13
C LEU A 89 2.93 6.39 -1.60
N ARG A 90 4.15 6.90 -1.83
CA ARG A 90 4.36 8.24 -2.41
C ARG A 90 3.83 8.34 -3.86
N GLY A 91 3.89 7.26 -4.62
CA GLY A 91 3.26 7.15 -5.94
C GLY A 91 1.74 7.29 -5.87
N PHE A 92 1.08 6.53 -4.98
CA PHE A 92 -0.38 6.63 -4.75
C PHE A 92 -0.81 8.07 -4.41
N ALA A 93 -0.09 8.75 -3.50
CA ALA A 93 -0.40 10.12 -3.12
C ALA A 93 -0.30 11.14 -4.28
N LYS A 94 0.59 10.90 -5.26
CA LYS A 94 0.73 11.77 -6.44
C LYS A 94 -0.40 11.58 -7.44
N GLU A 95 -0.86 10.35 -7.65
CA GLU A 95 -2.00 10.05 -8.53
C GLU A 95 -3.29 10.69 -8.02
N VAL A 96 -3.52 10.67 -6.70
CA VAL A 96 -4.67 11.32 -6.07
C VAL A 96 -4.62 12.85 -6.19
N HIS A 97 -3.44 13.46 -6.35
CA HIS A 97 -3.27 14.91 -6.43
C HIS A 97 -3.36 15.50 -7.85
N LYS A 98 -3.60 14.73 -8.92
CA LYS A 98 -3.73 15.33 -10.25
C LYS A 98 -4.93 16.30 -10.26
N PRO A 99 -4.75 17.63 -10.27
CA PRO A 99 -5.87 18.56 -10.30
C PRO A 99 -6.51 18.37 -11.66
N GLY A 100 -7.82 18.17 -11.69
CA GLY A 100 -8.59 18.04 -12.93
C GLY A 100 -8.13 19.09 -13.93
N GLY A 101 -7.81 18.64 -15.13
CA GLY A 101 -7.42 19.48 -16.25
C GLY A 101 -8.44 20.60 -16.38
N VAL A 102 -7.98 21.82 -16.14
CA VAL A 102 -8.71 23.04 -16.48
C VAL A 102 -8.96 22.97 -17.98
N ALA A 103 -10.24 23.06 -18.34
CA ALA A 103 -10.68 23.29 -19.70
C ALA A 103 -9.87 24.45 -20.29
N ASP A 104 -9.18 24.18 -21.39
CA ASP A 104 -8.63 25.23 -22.23
C ASP A 104 -9.10 24.98 -23.67
N HIS A 105 -9.86 25.98 -24.13
CA HIS A 105 -10.36 26.30 -25.47
C HIS A 105 -11.60 25.57 -26.01
#